data_AF-A0A7S1B4G9-F1
#
_entry.id   AF-A0A7S1B4G9-F1
#
_cell.length_a   1.000
_cell.length_b   1.000
_cell.length_c   1.000
_cell.angle_alpha   90.00
_cell.angle_beta   90.00
_cell.angle_gamma   90.00
#
_symmetry.space_group_name_H-M   'P 1'
#
loop_
_entity.id
_entity.type
_entity.pdbx_description
1 polymer ?
#
loop_
_entity_poly.entity_id
_entity_poly.type
_entity_poly.pdbx_seq_one_letter_code
_entity_poly.pdbx_strand_id
1 'polypeptide(L)'
;GTNPPKIMPYLGDCYDALADLNFITDDNGEKNNRVTDAMIAKDGERVELHEYFRMEGEVERYLNQLTEAMRISLKHILSDAIEKAAAWEIDLPRHEWLFNYPAQLCITGTQIFWTDETQLALEEYEGGQEDAVKRYLQVC
;
A
#
# COMPACT_ATOMS: atom_id res chain seq x y z
N GLY A 1 23.32 4.16 16.82
CA GLY A 1 22.59 4.57 15.62
C GLY A 1 23.02 3.90 14.33
N THR A 2 24.28 3.51 14.18
CA THR A 2 24.85 3.01 12.91
C THR A 2 24.66 1.51 12.66
N ASN A 3 23.92 0.80 13.52
CA ASN A 3 23.61 -0.62 13.39
C ASN A 3 22.08 -0.80 13.36
N PRO A 4 21.46 -0.85 12.17
CA PRO A 4 20.01 -0.87 12.04
C PRO A 4 19.30 -2.01 12.78
N PRO A 5 19.79 -3.26 12.80
CA PRO A 5 19.19 -4.32 13.61
C PRO A 5 18.96 -3.98 15.09
N LYS A 6 19.80 -3.13 15.70
CA LYS A 6 19.63 -2.73 17.10
C LYS A 6 18.47 -1.77 17.34
N ILE A 7 18.00 -1.08 16.31
CA ILE A 7 16.89 -0.14 16.42
C ILE A 7 15.54 -0.79 16.10
N MET A 8 15.51 -1.94 15.42
CA MET A 8 14.27 -2.63 15.01
C MET A 8 13.29 -2.87 16.18
N PRO A 9 13.73 -3.25 17.40
CA PRO A 9 12.81 -3.40 18.54
C PRO A 9 12.08 -2.12 18.95
N TYR A 10 12.60 -0.94 18.59
CA TYR A 10 12.04 0.38 18.92
C TYR A 10 11.32 1.01 17.72
N LEU A 11 11.30 0.35 16.56
CA LEU A 11 10.71 0.89 15.34
C LEU A 11 9.21 1.17 15.53
N GLY A 12 8.52 0.30 16.27
CA GLY A 12 7.11 0.45 16.62
C GLY A 12 6.79 1.64 17.54
N ASP A 13 7.80 2.24 18.20
CA ASP A 13 7.66 3.47 18.97
C ASP A 13 7.74 4.72 18.08
N CYS A 14 8.39 4.60 16.92
CA CYS A 14 8.48 5.68 15.92
C CYS A 14 7.36 5.62 14.88
N TYR A 15 6.84 4.42 14.61
CA TYR A 15 5.82 4.16 13.59
C TYR A 15 4.67 3.35 14.16
N ASP A 16 3.46 3.91 14.02
CA ASP A 16 2.26 3.29 14.60
C ASP A 16 1.89 1.95 13.96
N ALA A 17 2.12 1.79 12.64
CA ALA A 17 1.69 0.61 11.90
C ALA A 17 2.83 -0.36 11.54
N LEU A 18 4.09 0.06 11.66
CA LEU A 18 5.26 -0.73 11.27
C LEU A 18 5.80 -1.52 12.47
N ALA A 19 6.07 -2.81 12.27
CA ALA A 19 6.67 -3.68 13.29
C ALA A 19 8.16 -3.91 13.04
N ASP A 20 8.52 -4.24 11.79
CA ASP A 20 9.90 -4.61 11.43
C ASP A 20 10.17 -4.35 9.94
N LEU A 21 11.42 -4.53 9.51
CA LEU A 21 11.84 -4.50 8.12
C LEU A 21 12.48 -5.84 7.75
N ASN A 22 12.19 -6.31 6.54
CA ASN A 22 12.86 -7.50 6.00
C ASN A 22 14.23 -7.11 5.45
N PHE A 23 15.30 -7.56 6.11
CA PHE A 23 16.66 -7.37 5.62
C PHE A 23 17.04 -8.46 4.64
N ILE A 24 17.61 -8.07 3.50
CA ILE A 24 18.01 -9.02 2.46
C ILE A 24 19.16 -9.92 2.94
N THR A 25 19.20 -11.13 2.42
CA THR A 25 20.33 -12.04 2.59
C THR A 25 21.14 -12.02 1.30
N ASP A 26 22.46 -11.94 1.39
CA ASP A 26 23.33 -11.99 0.23
C ASP A 26 23.46 -13.41 -0.35
N ASP A 27 24.12 -13.53 -1.51
CA ASP A 27 24.31 -14.80 -2.21
C ASP A 27 25.12 -15.84 -1.39
N ASN A 28 25.83 -15.39 -0.36
CA ASN A 28 26.60 -16.25 0.55
C ASN A 28 25.79 -16.71 1.77
N GLY A 29 24.53 -16.29 1.88
CA GLY A 29 23.66 -16.59 3.03
C GLY A 29 23.86 -15.66 4.22
N GLU A 30 24.65 -14.59 4.10
CA GLU A 30 24.84 -13.60 5.16
C GLU A 30 23.77 -12.50 5.09
N LYS A 31 23.12 -12.25 6.23
CA LYS A 31 22.08 -11.21 6.34
C LYS A 31 22.71 -9.83 6.23
N ASN A 32 22.32 -9.06 5.22
CA ASN A 32 22.75 -7.68 5.07
C ASN A 32 21.99 -6.80 6.07
N ASN A 33 22.67 -6.45 7.15
CA ASN A 33 22.11 -5.63 8.24
C ASN A 33 21.80 -4.18 7.90
N ARG A 34 21.85 -3.77 6.63
CA ARG A 34 21.60 -2.39 6.20
C ARG A 34 20.66 -2.25 5.02
N VAL A 35 20.37 -3.32 4.29
CA VAL A 35 19.54 -3.26 3.08
C VAL A 35 18.26 -4.04 3.34
N THR A 36 17.12 -3.41 3.06
CA THR A 36 15.79 -3.97 3.26
C THR A 36 14.97 -3.89 1.98
N ASP A 37 14.15 -4.90 1.73
CA ASP A 37 13.31 -5.03 0.54
C ASP A 37 11.81 -4.94 0.85
N ALA A 38 11.42 -5.10 2.11
CA ALA A 38 10.02 -5.06 2.52
C ALA A 38 9.83 -4.53 3.93
N MET A 39 8.63 -4.02 4.15
CA MET A 39 8.07 -3.60 5.44
C MET A 39 7.20 -4.70 6.00
N ILE A 40 7.21 -4.87 7.32
CA ILE A 40 6.34 -5.81 8.04
C ILE A 40 5.47 -5.02 9.00
N ALA A 41 4.17 -5.05 8.79
CA ALA A 41 3.18 -4.37 9.63
C ALA A 41 2.95 -5.14 10.95
N LYS A 42 2.33 -4.47 11.93
CA LYS A 42 2.07 -5.05 13.27
C LYS A 42 1.07 -6.20 13.27
N ASP A 43 0.21 -6.27 12.26
CA ASP A 43 -0.70 -7.41 12.00
C ASP A 43 -0.04 -8.55 11.21
N GLY A 44 1.24 -8.39 10.82
CA GLY A 44 2.01 -9.37 10.07
C GLY A 44 1.94 -9.20 8.55
N GLU A 45 1.21 -8.20 8.03
CA GLU A 45 1.19 -7.93 6.60
C GLU A 45 2.59 -7.55 6.09
N ARG A 46 3.07 -8.22 5.05
CA ARG A 46 4.34 -7.90 4.38
C ARG A 46 4.05 -7.06 3.15
N VAL A 47 4.66 -5.87 3.08
CA VAL A 47 4.54 -4.94 1.96
C VAL A 47 5.91 -4.70 1.34
N GLU A 48 6.05 -4.99 0.06
CA GLU A 48 7.30 -4.79 -0.67
C GLU A 48 7.60 -3.30 -0.88
N LEU A 49 8.87 -2.94 -0.73
CA LEU A 49 9.35 -1.61 -1.09
C LEU A 49 9.49 -1.54 -2.61
N HIS A 50 9.21 -0.37 -3.18
CA HIS A 50 9.37 -0.13 -4.61
C HIS A 50 10.82 -0.33 -5.08
N GLU A 51 11.77 0.04 -4.23
CA GLU A 51 13.20 -0.17 -4.42
C GLU A 51 13.84 -0.66 -3.12
N TYR A 52 14.97 -1.36 -3.22
CA TYR A 52 15.74 -1.72 -2.03
C TYR A 52 16.16 -0.48 -1.26
N PHE A 53 15.80 -0.45 0.01
CA PHE A 53 16.13 0.66 0.89
C PHE A 53 17.41 0.36 1.67
N ARG A 54 18.35 1.31 1.67
CA ARG A 54 19.59 1.18 2.42
C ARG A 54 19.66 2.17 3.57
N MET A 55 19.84 1.65 4.77
CA MET A 55 20.03 2.43 5.99
C MET A 55 21.50 2.83 6.15
N GLU A 56 21.82 4.07 5.76
CA GLU A 56 23.16 4.65 5.89
C GLU A 56 23.14 5.95 6.72
N GLY A 57 24.21 6.16 7.48
CA GLY A 57 24.39 7.37 8.29
C GLY A 57 23.68 7.32 9.65
N GLU A 58 23.14 8.47 10.05
CA GLU A 58 22.49 8.68 11.35
C GLU A 58 21.06 8.15 11.35
N VAL A 59 20.57 7.72 12.53
CA VAL A 59 19.25 7.08 12.69
C VAL A 59 18.13 7.94 12.15
N GLU A 60 18.05 9.17 12.63
CA GLU A 60 17.00 10.11 12.24
C GLU A 60 17.00 10.36 10.74
N ARG A 61 18.18 10.46 10.12
CA ARG A 61 18.32 10.66 8.69
C ARG A 61 17.75 9.49 7.90
N TYR A 62 18.15 8.26 8.20
CA TYR A 62 17.64 7.13 7.43
C TYR A 62 16.18 6.80 7.79
N LEU A 63 15.69 7.11 9.01
CA LEU A 63 14.27 6.94 9.33
C LEU A 63 13.40 7.92 8.55
N ASN A 64 13.82 9.19 8.41
CA ASN A 64 13.11 10.13 7.55
C ASN A 64 13.12 9.69 6.08
N GLN A 65 14.24 9.16 5.59
CA GLN A 65 14.32 8.59 4.24
C GLN A 65 13.48 7.32 4.09
N LEU A 66 13.41 6.47 5.12
CA LEU A 66 12.55 5.30 5.15
C LEU A 66 11.10 5.75 4.98
N THR A 67 10.62 6.73 5.75
CA THR A 67 9.27 7.27 5.63
C THR A 67 8.93 7.69 4.20
N GLU A 68 9.86 8.35 3.50
CA GLU A 68 9.65 8.72 2.10
C GLU A 68 9.60 7.49 1.18
N ALA A 69 10.49 6.51 1.39
CA ALA A 69 10.45 5.24 0.66
C ALA A 69 9.14 4.47 0.89
N MET A 70 8.59 4.47 2.11
CA MET A 70 7.28 3.89 2.42
C MET A 70 6.19 4.57 1.59
N ARG A 71 6.16 5.92 1.57
CA ARG A 71 5.17 6.70 0.83
C ARG A 71 5.24 6.45 -0.67
N ILE A 72 6.44 6.43 -1.24
CA ILE A 72 6.66 6.13 -2.65
C ILE A 72 6.13 4.73 -2.96
N SER A 73 6.51 3.73 -2.17
CA SER A 73 6.08 2.34 -2.37
C SER A 73 4.57 2.19 -2.34
N LEU A 74 3.90 2.73 -1.31
CA LEU A 74 2.45 2.68 -1.19
C LEU A 74 1.75 3.43 -2.33
N LYS A 75 2.30 4.56 -2.79
CA LYS A 75 1.76 5.32 -3.92
C LYS A 75 1.83 4.53 -5.23
N HIS A 76 2.95 3.85 -5.49
CA HIS A 76 3.10 2.99 -6.66
C HIS A 76 2.13 1.81 -6.62
N ILE A 77 2.04 1.13 -5.47
CA ILE A 77 1.12 -0.01 -5.30
C ILE A 77 -0.33 0.45 -5.48
N LEU A 78 -0.73 1.60 -4.89
CA LEU A 78 -2.08 2.14 -5.04
C LEU A 78 -2.39 2.51 -6.51
N SER A 79 -1.43 3.10 -7.22
CA SER A 79 -1.60 3.44 -8.64
C SER A 79 -1.86 2.19 -9.49
N ASP A 80 -1.07 1.13 -9.28
CA ASP A 80 -1.28 -0.16 -9.96
C ASP A 80 -2.62 -0.80 -9.54
N ALA A 81 -2.98 -0.73 -8.26
CA ALA A 81 -4.25 -1.24 -7.75
C ALA A 81 -5.45 -0.57 -8.43
N ILE A 82 -5.41 0.76 -8.58
CA ILE A 82 -6.46 1.54 -9.25
C ILE A 82 -6.53 1.19 -10.74
N GLU A 83 -5.40 1.11 -11.43
CA GLU A 83 -5.36 0.73 -12.84
C GLU A 83 -5.99 -0.65 -13.07
N LYS A 84 -5.67 -1.64 -12.22
CA LYS A 84 -6.24 -2.99 -12.34
C LYS A 84 -7.68 -3.10 -11.88
N ALA A 85 -8.18 -2.19 -11.05
CA ALA A 85 -9.57 -2.20 -10.62
C ALA A 85 -10.56 -1.90 -11.76
N ALA A 86 -10.12 -1.23 -12.83
CA ALA A 86 -10.91 -1.09 -14.05
C ALA A 86 -11.27 -2.44 -14.73
N ALA A 87 -10.56 -3.53 -14.38
CA ALA A 87 -10.83 -4.87 -14.90
C ALA A 87 -11.81 -5.70 -14.03
N TRP A 88 -12.41 -5.12 -12.99
CA TRP A 88 -13.32 -5.82 -12.06
C TRP A 88 -14.53 -6.47 -12.73
N GLU A 89 -15.04 -5.88 -13.81
CA GLU A 89 -16.21 -6.38 -14.52
C GLU A 89 -15.88 -7.42 -15.61
N ILE A 90 -14.60 -7.59 -15.94
CA ILE A 90 -14.17 -8.37 -17.12
C ILE A 90 -13.30 -9.55 -16.70
N ASP A 91 -12.08 -9.28 -16.22
CA ASP A 91 -11.02 -10.28 -16.13
C ASP A 91 -10.52 -10.54 -14.70
N LEU A 92 -10.69 -9.59 -13.78
CA LEU A 92 -10.19 -9.72 -12.41
C LEU A 92 -11.27 -9.28 -11.40
N PRO A 93 -12.23 -10.14 -11.07
CA PRO A 93 -13.30 -9.81 -10.14
C PRO A 93 -12.77 -9.22 -8.83
N ARG A 94 -13.50 -8.24 -8.27
CA ARG A 94 -13.08 -7.51 -7.06
C ARG A 94 -12.66 -8.41 -5.89
N HIS A 95 -13.33 -9.54 -5.71
CA HIS A 95 -13.03 -10.50 -4.65
C HIS A 95 -11.73 -11.29 -4.85
N GLU A 96 -11.21 -11.35 -6.08
CA GLU A 96 -9.89 -11.89 -6.38
C GLU A 96 -8.83 -10.78 -6.37
N TRP A 97 -9.16 -9.61 -6.93
CA TRP A 97 -8.31 -8.41 -6.92
C TRP A 97 -7.82 -8.06 -5.51
N LEU A 98 -8.69 -8.16 -4.50
CA LEU A 98 -8.36 -7.78 -3.12
C LEU A 98 -7.23 -8.62 -2.50
N PHE A 99 -6.94 -9.81 -3.02
CA PHE A 99 -5.84 -10.64 -2.53
C PHE A 99 -4.49 -10.27 -3.13
N ASN A 100 -4.47 -9.42 -4.17
CA ASN A 100 -3.25 -9.01 -4.87
C ASN A 100 -2.58 -7.77 -4.26
N TYR A 101 -3.24 -7.09 -3.32
CA TYR A 101 -2.80 -5.80 -2.79
C TYR A 101 -2.87 -5.75 -1.26
N PRO A 102 -2.08 -4.86 -0.61
CA PRO A 102 -2.17 -4.65 0.82
C PRO A 102 -3.58 -4.18 1.23
N ALA A 103 -4.07 -4.68 2.37
CA ALA A 103 -5.46 -4.50 2.80
C ALA A 103 -5.87 -3.03 2.88
N GLN A 104 -5.01 -2.17 3.43
CA GLN A 104 -5.27 -0.72 3.51
C GLN A 104 -5.43 -0.09 2.11
N LEU A 105 -4.63 -0.54 1.13
CA LEU A 105 -4.69 -0.03 -0.23
C LEU A 105 -5.90 -0.58 -1.00
N CYS A 106 -6.32 -1.81 -0.72
CA CYS A 106 -7.60 -2.33 -1.24
C CYS A 106 -8.78 -1.46 -0.83
N ILE A 107 -8.84 -1.09 0.45
CA ILE A 107 -9.89 -0.22 0.98
C ILE A 107 -9.80 1.16 0.33
N THR A 108 -8.60 1.75 0.28
CA THR A 108 -8.40 3.08 -0.30
C THR A 108 -8.77 3.12 -1.79
N GLY A 109 -8.31 2.15 -2.58
CA GLY A 109 -8.64 2.03 -4.00
C GLY A 109 -10.13 1.81 -4.23
N THR A 110 -10.77 0.96 -3.42
CA THR A 110 -12.23 0.79 -3.43
C THR A 110 -12.96 2.11 -3.19
N GLN A 111 -12.54 2.88 -2.19
CA GLN A 111 -13.20 4.16 -1.85
C GLN A 111 -13.04 5.17 -2.98
N ILE A 112 -11.89 5.18 -3.67
CA ILE A 112 -11.67 6.05 -4.83
C ILE A 112 -12.64 5.68 -5.96
N PHE A 113 -12.72 4.41 -6.34
CA PHE A 113 -13.65 3.94 -7.38
C PHE A 113 -15.11 4.21 -7.03
N TRP A 114 -15.51 3.86 -5.81
CA TRP A 114 -16.87 4.09 -5.33
C TRP A 114 -17.23 5.58 -5.35
N THR A 115 -16.29 6.47 -5.00
CA THR A 115 -16.52 7.92 -5.04
C THR A 115 -16.76 8.41 -6.48
N ASP A 116 -15.96 7.93 -7.43
CA ASP A 116 -16.07 8.30 -8.85
C ASP A 116 -17.40 7.82 -9.45
N GLU A 117 -17.75 6.55 -9.24
CA GLU A 117 -19.00 5.97 -9.75
C GLU A 117 -20.24 6.58 -9.10
N THR A 118 -20.18 6.86 -7.79
CA THR A 118 -21.27 7.55 -7.09
C THR A 118 -21.44 8.97 -7.63
N GLN A 119 -20.34 9.67 -7.90
CA GLN A 119 -20.38 11.01 -8.49
C GLN A 119 -21.00 10.98 -9.90
N LEU A 120 -20.63 10.00 -10.73
CA LEU A 120 -21.23 9.82 -12.05
C LEU A 120 -22.74 9.54 -11.96
N ALA A 121 -23.17 8.68 -11.03
CA ALA A 121 -24.59 8.40 -10.81
C ALA A 121 -25.38 9.64 -10.35
N LEU A 122 -24.76 10.53 -9.56
CA LEU A 122 -25.34 11.81 -9.15
C LEU A 122 -25.45 12.78 -10.33
N GLU A 123 -24.44 12.87 -11.19
CA GLU A 123 -24.45 13.70 -12.40
C GLU A 123 -25.52 13.23 -13.40
N GLU A 124 -25.68 11.92 -13.59
CA GLU A 124 -26.77 11.36 -14.41
C GLU A 124 -28.15 11.72 -13.86
N TYR A 125 -28.31 11.67 -12.53
CA TYR A 125 -29.54 12.06 -11.86
C TYR A 125 -29.86 13.55 -12.08
N GLU A 126 -28.88 14.44 -11.91
CA GLU A 126 -29.03 15.88 -12.21
C GLU A 126 -29.35 16.13 -13.70
N GLY A 127 -28.83 15.28 -14.59
CA GLY A 127 -29.12 15.28 -16.02
C GLY A 127 -30.52 14.78 -16.40
N GLY A 128 -31.34 14.35 -15.43
CA GLY A 128 -32.73 13.92 -15.63
C GLY A 128 -32.94 12.41 -15.63
N GLN A 129 -31.93 11.61 -15.33
CA GLN A 129 -32.08 10.16 -15.15
C GLN A 129 -32.46 9.85 -13.69
N GLU A 130 -33.75 9.99 -13.36
CA GLU A 130 -34.27 9.90 -11.98
C GLU A 130 -33.96 8.56 -11.25
N ASP A 131 -33.62 7.50 -11.98
CA ASP A 131 -33.30 6.19 -11.44
C ASP A 131 -31.78 5.90 -11.33
N ALA A 132 -30.90 6.79 -11.78
CA ALA A 132 -29.45 6.55 -11.89
C ALA A 132 -28.82 6.07 -10.58
N VAL A 133 -29.07 6.77 -9.47
CA VAL A 133 -28.55 6.39 -8.14
C VAL A 133 -29.10 5.04 -7.67
N LYS A 134 -30.37 4.71 -8.01
CA LYS A 134 -30.97 3.42 -7.66
C LYS A 134 -30.37 2.28 -8.49
N ARG A 135 -30.06 2.53 -9.76
CA ARG A 135 -29.36 1.57 -10.63
C ARG A 135 -27.96 1.29 -10.09
N TYR A 136 -27.21 2.33 -9.72
CA TYR A 136 -25.88 2.16 -9.14
C TYR A 136 -25.89 1.35 -7.84
N LEU A 137 -26.86 1.61 -6.95
CA LEU A 137 -27.01 0.84 -5.70
C LEU A 137 -27.17 -0.68 -5.93
N GLN A 138 -27.67 -1.12 -7.09
CA GLN A 138 -27.83 -2.55 -7.40
C GLN A 138 -26.52 -3.25 -7.79
N VAL A 139 -25.48 -2.49 -8.16
CA VAL A 139 -24.19 -3.02 -8.62
C VAL A 139 -23.04 -2.83 -7.63
N CYS A 140 -23.25 -2.06 -6.55
CA CYS A 140 -22.29 -1.86 -5.45
C CYS A 140 -22.05 -3.09 -4.57
#